data_AF-A0A5R8NAH0-F1
#
_entry.id   AF-A0A5R8NAH0-F1
#
_cell.length_a   1.000
_cell.length_b   1.000
_cell.length_c   1.000
_cell.angle_alpha   90.00
_cell.angle_beta   90.00
_cell.angle_gamma   90.00
#
_symmetry.space_group_name_H-M   'P 1'
#
loop_
_entity.id
_entity.type
_entity.pdbx_description
1 polymer ?
#
loop_
_entity_poly.entity_id
_entity_poly.type
_entity_poly.pdbx_seq_one_letter_code
_entity_poly.pdbx_strand_id
1 'polypeptide(L)'
;MVPLGRTRRKLHRPRHRTRPPLDLPPGPVTMTKHLPTAAQLLSACRGFPDTDGVLVDAAVDLGELHSDRLANPAEDERIDWRRAQLVLEIDRFVLLAVPVPFPNARIHTETVGRVIDRLAELTAQTYAALTAPSDTVYIEVCAQLDELASAYQDLIDDLVAGARRLPDHGL
;
A
#
# COMPACT_ATOMS: atom_id res chain seq x y z
N MET A 1 -10.87 -38.93 -48.42
CA MET A 1 -11.83 -38.91 -49.53
C MET A 1 -12.86 -37.83 -49.24
N VAL A 2 -12.77 -36.69 -49.94
CA VAL A 2 -13.79 -35.61 -49.98
C VAL A 2 -14.55 -35.85 -51.30
N PRO A 3 -15.89 -35.65 -51.38
CA PRO A 3 -16.33 -34.41 -52.02
C PRO A 3 -17.77 -33.88 -51.71
N LEU A 4 -17.96 -32.62 -52.14
CA LEU A 4 -19.18 -31.97 -52.66
C LEU A 4 -20.39 -31.85 -51.70
N GLY A 5 -20.82 -30.67 -51.25
CA GLY A 5 -20.93 -29.40 -51.94
C GLY A 5 -22.39 -29.17 -52.38
N ARG A 6 -23.11 -28.25 -51.72
CA ARG A 6 -24.26 -27.57 -52.32
C ARG A 6 -24.52 -26.21 -51.69
N THR A 7 -24.57 -25.24 -52.59
CA THR A 7 -24.69 -23.80 -52.40
C THR A 7 -26.16 -23.35 -52.40
N ARG A 8 -26.35 -22.09 -51.99
CA ARG A 8 -27.52 -21.18 -52.14
C ARG A 8 -28.42 -21.14 -50.88
N ARG A 9 -28.82 -19.99 -50.36
CA ARG A 9 -29.21 -18.72 -50.99
C ARG A 9 -29.04 -17.57 -49.99
N LYS A 10 -28.63 -16.40 -50.48
CA LYS A 10 -28.68 -15.14 -49.75
C LYS A 10 -30.14 -14.74 -49.51
N LEU A 11 -30.52 -14.44 -48.27
CA LEU A 11 -31.56 -13.46 -47.98
C LEU A 11 -30.90 -12.26 -47.30
N HIS A 12 -31.29 -11.08 -47.78
CA HIS A 12 -30.71 -9.80 -47.41
C HIS A 12 -31.74 -9.02 -46.59
N ARG A 13 -31.30 -8.50 -45.43
CA ARG A 13 -31.80 -7.34 -44.65
C ARG A 13 -33.16 -7.49 -43.93
N PRO A 14 -33.38 -6.80 -42.78
CA PRO A 14 -32.93 -5.44 -42.49
C PRO A 14 -32.15 -5.23 -41.19
N ARG A 15 -31.51 -4.05 -41.17
CA ARG A 15 -30.70 -3.48 -40.09
C ARG A 15 -31.58 -3.13 -38.90
N HIS A 16 -31.25 -3.63 -37.71
CA HIS A 16 -31.52 -2.92 -36.48
C HIS A 16 -30.25 -2.82 -35.64
N ARG A 17 -29.98 -1.57 -35.25
CA ARG A 17 -28.90 -1.12 -34.40
C ARG A 17 -28.87 -1.92 -33.10
N THR A 18 -27.76 -2.57 -32.83
CA THR A 18 -27.22 -2.62 -31.46
C THR A 18 -25.93 -1.82 -31.49
N ARG A 19 -25.97 -0.68 -30.82
CA ARG A 19 -24.81 0.18 -30.59
C ARG A 19 -23.67 -0.67 -29.99
N PRO A 20 -22.41 -0.46 -30.40
CA PRO A 20 -21.28 -0.94 -29.60
C PRO A 20 -21.38 -0.30 -28.20
N PRO A 21 -20.89 -0.97 -27.14
CA PRO A 21 -20.68 -0.29 -25.86
C PRO A 21 -19.86 0.96 -26.14
N LEU A 22 -20.34 2.10 -25.65
CA LEU A 22 -19.56 3.32 -25.60
C LEU A 22 -18.25 2.94 -24.93
N ASP A 23 -17.17 3.06 -25.68
CA ASP A 23 -15.82 3.16 -25.17
C ASP A 23 -15.83 4.40 -24.27
N LEU A 24 -16.23 4.18 -23.01
CA LEU A 24 -16.10 5.18 -21.98
C LEU A 24 -14.59 5.42 -21.94
N PRO A 25 -14.10 6.66 -22.13
CA PRO A 25 -12.72 6.93 -21.79
C PRO A 25 -12.51 6.37 -20.38
N PRO A 26 -11.36 5.78 -20.03
CA PRO A 26 -11.08 5.54 -18.63
C PRO A 26 -11.43 6.86 -17.96
N GLY A 27 -12.47 6.84 -17.10
CA GLY A 27 -12.79 8.00 -16.30
C GLY A 27 -11.48 8.44 -15.67
N PRO A 28 -11.24 9.75 -15.44
CA PRO A 28 -9.99 10.19 -14.85
C PRO A 28 -9.68 9.19 -13.75
N VAL A 29 -8.56 8.46 -13.89
CA VAL A 29 -8.11 7.51 -12.87
C VAL A 29 -8.05 8.41 -11.67
N THR A 30 -9.12 8.34 -10.90
CA THR A 30 -9.31 9.19 -9.76
C THR A 30 -8.29 8.51 -8.90
N MET A 31 -7.08 9.09 -8.83
CA MET A 31 -6.09 8.70 -7.85
C MET A 31 -6.83 8.93 -6.56
N THR A 32 -7.54 7.89 -6.13
CA THR A 32 -8.34 7.89 -4.95
C THR A 32 -7.32 8.16 -3.90
N LYS A 33 -7.42 9.36 -3.35
CA LYS A 33 -6.57 9.89 -2.30
C LYS A 33 -6.95 9.19 -1.00
N HIS A 34 -7.07 7.87 -1.08
CA HIS A 34 -7.42 6.96 -0.02
C HIS A 34 -6.10 6.43 0.51
N LEU A 35 -5.90 6.65 1.79
CA LEU A 35 -4.79 6.08 2.50
C LEU A 35 -5.02 4.56 2.57
N PRO A 36 -3.98 3.74 2.36
CA PRO A 36 -4.12 2.29 2.39
C PRO A 36 -4.50 1.83 3.80
N THR A 37 -5.30 0.76 3.86
CA THR A 37 -5.63 0.09 5.13
C THR A 37 -4.40 -0.63 5.69
N ALA A 38 -4.45 -1.00 6.97
CA ALA A 38 -3.37 -1.79 7.58
C ALA A 38 -3.11 -3.09 6.81
N ALA A 39 -4.17 -3.78 6.36
CA ALA A 39 -4.05 -5.02 5.60
C ALA A 39 -3.33 -4.81 4.26
N GLN A 40 -3.64 -3.72 3.55
CA GLN A 40 -2.97 -3.38 2.29
C GLN A 40 -1.48 -3.10 2.50
N LEU A 41 -1.13 -2.35 3.55
CA LEU A 41 0.28 -2.11 3.89
C LEU A 41 1.00 -3.40 4.30
N LEU A 42 0.40 -4.23 5.14
CA LEU A 42 1.02 -5.50 5.53
C LEU A 42 1.26 -6.42 4.33
N SER A 43 0.33 -6.46 3.37
CA SER A 43 0.52 -7.22 2.14
C SER A 43 1.64 -6.62 1.27
N ALA A 44 1.70 -5.29 1.16
CA ALA A 44 2.74 -4.56 0.45
C ALA A 44 4.13 -4.79 1.05
N CYS A 45 4.30 -4.66 2.37
CA CYS A 45 5.56 -4.92 3.07
C CYS A 45 6.09 -6.34 2.88
N ARG A 46 5.21 -7.29 2.50
CA ARG A 46 5.58 -8.69 2.18
C ARG A 46 5.93 -8.90 0.71
N GLY A 47 5.85 -7.86 -0.12
CA GLY A 47 6.04 -7.94 -1.57
C GLY A 47 4.80 -8.38 -2.36
N PHE A 48 3.61 -8.35 -1.76
CA PHE A 48 2.35 -8.75 -2.40
C PHE A 48 1.32 -7.60 -2.36
N PRO A 49 1.57 -6.45 -3.01
CA PRO A 49 0.62 -5.35 -3.01
C PRO A 49 -0.70 -5.74 -3.71
N ASP A 50 -1.83 -5.53 -3.04
CA ASP A 50 -3.18 -5.78 -3.58
C ASP A 50 -3.70 -4.61 -4.45
N THR A 51 -3.00 -3.48 -4.43
CA THR A 51 -3.33 -2.25 -5.17
C THR A 51 -2.06 -1.46 -5.44
N ASP A 52 -2.08 -0.60 -6.45
CA ASP A 52 -1.00 0.34 -6.70
C ASP A 52 -1.20 1.64 -5.91
N GLY A 53 -0.11 2.37 -5.66
CA GLY A 53 -0.15 3.73 -5.13
C GLY A 53 1.10 4.09 -4.34
N VAL A 54 1.41 5.39 -4.25
CA VAL A 54 2.66 5.90 -3.65
C VAL A 54 2.98 5.30 -2.28
N LEU A 55 1.98 5.17 -1.38
CA LEU A 55 2.21 4.59 -0.05
C LEU A 55 2.43 3.07 -0.09
N VAL A 56 1.77 2.38 -1.02
CA VAL A 56 1.91 0.94 -1.17
C VAL A 56 3.26 0.61 -1.80
N ASP A 57 3.65 1.35 -2.84
CA ASP A 57 4.96 1.22 -3.48
C ASP A 57 6.09 1.51 -2.49
N ALA A 58 5.97 2.59 -1.70
CA ALA A 58 6.94 2.89 -0.65
C ALA A 58 6.98 1.82 0.44
N ALA A 59 5.85 1.18 0.79
CA ALA A 59 5.81 0.09 1.76
C ALA A 59 6.47 -1.19 1.24
N VAL A 60 6.34 -1.50 -0.05
CA VAL A 60 7.12 -2.57 -0.70
C VAL A 60 8.61 -2.29 -0.57
N ASP A 61 9.07 -1.11 -0.99
CA ASP A 61 10.48 -0.70 -0.90
C ASP A 61 11.01 -0.79 0.55
N LEU A 62 10.22 -0.33 1.53
CA LEU A 62 10.61 -0.41 2.95
C LEU A 62 10.73 -1.86 3.43
N GLY A 63 9.81 -2.75 3.03
CA GLY A 63 9.87 -4.18 3.37
C GLY A 63 11.11 -4.86 2.80
N GLU A 64 11.46 -4.55 1.55
CA GLU A 64 12.69 -5.04 0.92
C GLU A 64 13.94 -4.54 1.65
N LEU A 65 14.01 -3.24 1.97
CA LEU A 65 15.13 -2.65 2.69
C LEU A 65 15.36 -3.26 4.07
N HIS A 66 14.29 -3.52 4.83
CA HIS A 66 14.41 -4.18 6.14
C HIS A 66 14.81 -5.64 6.03
N SER A 67 14.32 -6.34 5.00
CA SER A 67 14.73 -7.73 4.72
C SER A 67 16.22 -7.79 4.33
N ASP A 68 16.67 -6.90 3.46
CA ASP A 68 18.07 -6.77 3.05
C ASP A 68 18.98 -6.43 4.23
N ARG A 69 18.52 -5.57 5.14
CA ARG A 69 19.25 -5.20 6.36
C ARG A 69 19.50 -6.40 7.26
N LEU A 70 18.46 -7.22 7.47
CA LEU A 70 18.56 -8.44 8.27
C LEU A 70 19.51 -9.47 7.64
N ALA A 71 19.56 -9.53 6.30
CA ALA A 71 20.46 -10.41 5.56
C ALA A 71 21.91 -9.89 5.50
N ASN A 72 22.11 -8.57 5.39
CA ASN A 72 23.40 -7.93 5.14
C ASN A 72 23.64 -6.69 6.03
N PRO A 73 24.03 -6.87 7.31
CA PRO A 73 24.21 -5.75 8.25
C PRO A 73 25.32 -4.76 7.89
N ALA A 74 26.18 -5.08 6.92
CA ALA A 74 27.26 -4.20 6.47
C ALA A 74 26.79 -3.04 5.57
N GLU A 75 25.56 -3.07 5.05
CA GLU A 75 25.00 -2.04 4.16
C GLU A 75 24.08 -1.02 4.87
N ASP A 76 24.09 -1.03 6.20
CA ASP A 76 23.18 -0.28 7.06
C ASP A 76 23.07 1.21 6.72
N GLU A 77 24.16 1.90 6.42
CA GLU A 77 24.12 3.36 6.14
C GLU A 77 23.33 3.70 4.87
N ARG A 78 23.49 2.90 3.80
CA ARG A 78 22.78 3.11 2.52
C ARG A 78 21.29 2.81 2.68
N ILE A 79 20.99 1.74 3.42
CA ILE A 79 19.63 1.33 3.76
C ILE A 79 18.95 2.40 4.63
N ASP A 80 19.63 2.87 5.67
CA ASP A 80 19.16 3.92 6.58
C ASP A 80 18.84 5.21 5.83
N TRP A 81 19.69 5.61 4.89
CA TRP A 81 19.46 6.79 4.06
C TRP A 81 18.22 6.63 3.18
N ARG A 82 18.09 5.51 2.45
CA ARG A 82 16.93 5.26 1.58
C ARG A 82 15.62 5.19 2.39
N ARG A 83 15.65 4.52 3.54
CA ARG A 83 14.52 4.45 4.48
C ARG A 83 14.07 5.84 4.93
N ALA A 84 15.01 6.71 5.31
CA ALA A 84 14.71 8.09 5.69
C ALA A 84 14.08 8.90 4.54
N GLN A 85 14.54 8.70 3.29
CA GLN A 85 13.93 9.35 2.12
C GLN A 85 12.48 8.89 1.88
N LEU A 86 12.23 7.58 1.94
CA LEU A 86 10.88 7.01 1.77
C LEU A 86 9.92 7.52 2.84
N VAL A 87 10.36 7.60 4.10
CA VAL A 87 9.56 8.17 5.17
C VAL A 87 9.17 9.62 4.90
N LEU A 88 10.11 10.46 4.46
CA LEU A 88 9.81 11.85 4.11
C LEU A 88 8.85 11.97 2.91
N GLU A 89 8.98 11.08 1.93
CA GLU A 89 8.09 11.02 0.77
C GLU A 89 6.67 10.65 1.16
N ILE A 90 6.51 9.61 1.99
CA ILE A 90 5.23 9.19 2.55
C ILE A 90 4.60 10.36 3.32
N ASP A 91 5.35 10.99 4.22
CA ASP A 91 4.85 12.05 5.07
C ASP A 91 4.35 13.26 4.24
N ARG A 92 5.10 13.64 3.20
CA ARG A 92 4.67 14.68 2.25
C ARG A 92 3.40 14.28 1.50
N PHE A 93 3.32 13.04 1.02
CA PHE A 93 2.12 12.55 0.35
C PHE A 93 0.92 12.60 1.30
N VAL A 94 1.07 12.13 2.53
CA VAL A 94 -0.02 12.08 3.52
C VAL A 94 -0.51 13.47 3.87
N LEU A 95 0.39 14.43 4.09
CA LEU A 95 0.02 15.83 4.31
C LEU A 95 -0.80 16.40 3.14
N LEU A 96 -0.44 16.04 1.92
CA LEU A 96 -1.20 16.42 0.75
C LEU A 96 -2.50 15.64 0.64
N ALA A 97 -2.58 14.40 1.15
CA ALA A 97 -3.71 13.47 1.07
C ALA A 97 -4.86 13.80 2.02
N VAL A 98 -4.54 14.07 3.28
CA VAL A 98 -5.53 14.25 4.36
C VAL A 98 -6.31 15.57 4.25
N PRO A 99 -7.57 15.62 4.75
CA PRO A 99 -8.30 16.87 4.88
C PRO A 99 -7.62 17.81 5.90
N VAL A 100 -7.89 19.11 5.81
CA VAL A 100 -7.42 20.09 6.79
C VAL A 100 -8.00 19.71 8.17
N PRO A 101 -7.16 19.44 9.18
CA PRO A 101 -7.64 18.96 10.47
C PRO A 101 -8.46 20.01 11.23
N PHE A 102 -9.42 19.56 12.05
CA PHE A 102 -10.20 20.46 12.89
C PHE A 102 -9.32 21.33 13.80
N PRO A 103 -9.71 22.57 14.14
CA PRO A 103 -8.92 23.50 14.96
C PRO A 103 -8.39 22.93 16.28
N ASN A 104 -9.09 21.97 16.86
CA ASN A 104 -8.82 21.32 18.14
C ASN A 104 -8.40 19.84 18.03
N ALA A 105 -8.06 19.37 16.82
CA ALA A 105 -7.57 18.02 16.60
C ALA A 105 -6.28 17.74 17.39
N ARG A 106 -6.17 16.54 17.96
CA ARG A 106 -5.00 16.15 18.77
C ARG A 106 -3.79 15.92 17.86
N ILE A 107 -2.60 16.29 18.33
CA ILE A 107 -1.35 16.08 17.59
C ILE A 107 -0.87 14.64 17.85
N HIS A 108 -0.56 13.89 16.78
CA HIS A 108 0.11 12.60 16.88
C HIS A 108 1.56 12.78 17.32
N THR A 109 2.10 11.83 18.08
CA THR A 109 3.50 11.85 18.54
C THR A 109 4.51 11.49 17.46
N GLU A 110 4.04 11.05 16.31
CA GLU A 110 4.83 10.42 15.25
C GLU A 110 4.16 10.64 13.90
N THR A 111 4.96 10.56 12.85
CA THR A 111 4.58 10.80 11.46
C THR A 111 4.05 9.51 10.85
N VAL A 112 3.23 9.58 9.79
CA VAL A 112 2.69 8.34 9.18
C VAL A 112 3.82 7.54 8.54
N GLY A 113 4.78 8.18 7.89
CA GLY A 113 5.95 7.53 7.31
C GLY A 113 6.75 6.73 8.34
N ARG A 114 6.91 7.24 9.57
CA ARG A 114 7.59 6.49 10.64
C ARG A 114 6.79 5.30 11.15
N VAL A 115 5.46 5.39 11.19
CA VAL A 115 4.60 4.24 11.52
C VAL A 115 4.69 3.16 10.44
N ILE A 116 4.61 3.53 9.15
CA ILE A 116 4.74 2.60 8.03
C ILE A 116 6.13 1.94 8.02
N ASP A 117 7.17 2.70 8.31
CA ASP A 117 8.53 2.17 8.42
C ASP A 117 8.68 1.08 9.49
N ARG A 118 8.09 1.30 10.67
CA ARG A 118 8.09 0.28 11.74
C ARG A 118 7.21 -0.92 11.42
N LEU A 119 6.11 -0.73 10.68
CA LEU A 119 5.32 -1.86 10.17
C LEU A 119 6.14 -2.73 9.22
N ALA A 120 6.92 -2.11 8.32
CA ALA A 120 7.80 -2.83 7.42
C ALA A 120 8.92 -3.56 8.18
N GLU A 121 9.52 -2.91 9.18
CA GLU A 121 10.54 -3.52 10.05
C GLU A 121 10.00 -4.76 10.78
N LEU A 122 8.88 -4.62 11.49
CA LEU A 122 8.27 -5.73 12.22
C LEU A 122 7.81 -6.84 11.29
N THR A 123 7.32 -6.51 10.08
CA THR A 123 6.99 -7.51 9.07
C THR A 123 8.21 -8.33 8.68
N ALA A 124 9.35 -7.69 8.37
CA ALA A 124 10.59 -8.38 8.04
C ALA A 124 11.08 -9.25 9.22
N GLN A 125 11.00 -8.74 10.45
CA GLN A 125 11.36 -9.49 11.65
C GLN A 125 10.46 -10.72 11.88
N THR A 126 9.14 -10.60 11.67
CA THR A 126 8.21 -11.74 11.77
C THR A 126 8.61 -12.86 10.80
N TYR A 127 8.94 -12.51 9.56
CA TYR A 127 9.36 -13.49 8.55
C TYR A 127 10.71 -14.12 8.87
N ALA A 128 11.68 -13.34 9.34
CA ALA A 128 12.95 -13.88 9.81
C ALA A 128 12.74 -14.84 11.00
N ALA A 129 11.84 -14.49 11.94
CA ALA A 129 11.52 -15.29 13.11
C ALA A 129 10.88 -16.65 12.77
N LEU A 130 10.22 -16.82 11.62
CA LEU A 130 9.73 -18.14 11.17
C LEU A 130 10.84 -19.18 10.99
N THR A 131 12.06 -18.72 10.76
CA THR A 131 13.25 -19.59 10.61
C THR A 131 14.07 -19.69 11.89
N ALA A 132 13.68 -18.96 12.94
CA ALA A 132 14.38 -18.95 14.22
C ALA A 132 14.10 -20.22 15.03
N PRO A 133 15.05 -20.65 15.89
CA PRO A 133 14.88 -21.86 16.71
C PRO A 133 13.91 -21.70 17.89
N SER A 134 13.33 -20.51 18.10
CA SER A 134 12.48 -20.19 19.26
C SER A 134 11.13 -19.60 18.83
N ASP A 135 10.05 -20.28 19.20
CA ASP A 135 8.68 -19.82 18.97
C ASP A 135 8.33 -18.55 19.78
N THR A 136 9.03 -18.31 20.89
CA THR A 136 8.77 -17.15 21.77
C THR A 136 9.04 -15.84 21.04
N VAL A 137 10.16 -15.76 20.31
CA VAL A 137 10.52 -14.56 19.53
C VAL A 137 9.48 -14.29 18.45
N TYR A 138 9.03 -15.33 17.75
CA TYR A 138 7.97 -15.21 16.74
C TYR A 138 6.67 -14.67 17.35
N ILE A 139 6.21 -15.23 18.48
CA ILE A 139 4.99 -14.78 19.15
C ILE A 139 5.08 -13.31 19.58
N GLU A 140 6.21 -12.90 20.14
CA GLU A 140 6.42 -11.51 20.59
C GLU A 140 6.40 -10.51 19.42
N VAL A 141 7.12 -10.80 18.34
CA VAL A 141 7.16 -9.91 17.17
C VAL A 141 5.81 -9.88 16.46
N CYS A 142 5.09 -11.00 16.36
CA CYS A 142 3.73 -11.02 15.83
C CYS A 142 2.78 -10.14 16.66
N ALA A 143 2.84 -10.21 17.99
CA ALA A 143 2.00 -9.39 18.85
C ALA A 143 2.28 -7.89 18.67
N GLN A 144 3.56 -7.51 18.54
CA GLN A 144 3.95 -6.12 18.25
C GLN A 144 3.47 -5.65 16.88
N LEU A 145 3.55 -6.52 15.86
CA LEU A 145 3.06 -6.20 14.52
C LEU A 145 1.55 -5.98 14.50
N ASP A 146 0.79 -6.85 15.18
CA ASP A 146 -0.67 -6.75 15.28
C ASP A 146 -1.12 -5.48 16.02
N GLU A 147 -0.43 -5.13 17.12
CA GLU A 147 -0.67 -3.90 17.87
C GLU A 147 -0.41 -2.66 17.00
N LEU A 148 0.73 -2.62 16.31
CA LEU A 148 1.08 -1.50 15.45
C LEU A 148 0.15 -1.38 14.24
N ALA A 149 -0.27 -2.50 13.65
CA ALA A 149 -1.22 -2.52 12.54
C ALA A 149 -2.59 -1.97 12.96
N SER A 150 -3.05 -2.35 14.15
CA SER A 150 -4.30 -1.82 14.72
C SER A 150 -4.19 -0.32 14.98
N ALA A 151 -3.09 0.13 15.60
CA ALA A 151 -2.84 1.55 15.85
C ALA A 151 -2.73 2.38 14.56
N TYR A 152 -2.15 1.83 13.50
CA TYR A 152 -2.12 2.46 12.19
C TYR A 152 -3.53 2.60 11.60
N GLN A 153 -4.38 1.57 11.69
CA GLN A 153 -5.74 1.64 11.18
C GLN A 153 -6.54 2.73 11.89
N ASP A 154 -6.47 2.79 13.22
CA ASP A 154 -7.10 3.84 14.02
C ASP A 154 -6.59 5.24 13.63
N LEU A 155 -5.27 5.37 13.38
CA LEU A 155 -4.67 6.62 12.94
C LEU A 155 -5.22 7.08 11.59
N ILE A 156 -5.33 6.18 10.61
CA ILE A 156 -5.86 6.52 9.29
C ILE A 156 -7.33 6.94 9.38
N ASP A 157 -8.13 6.21 10.15
CA ASP A 157 -9.55 6.52 10.35
C ASP A 157 -9.71 7.92 10.99
N ASP A 158 -8.90 8.23 12.00
CA ASP A 158 -8.85 9.55 12.65
C ASP A 158 -8.42 10.67 11.68
N LEU A 159 -7.44 10.41 10.80
CA LEU A 159 -6.93 11.37 9.82
C LEU A 159 -7.96 11.65 8.72
N VAL A 160 -8.61 10.61 8.22
CA VAL A 160 -9.69 10.73 7.23
C VAL A 160 -10.89 11.48 7.82
N ALA A 161 -11.17 11.30 9.12
CA ALA A 161 -12.18 12.06 9.85
C ALA A 161 -11.75 13.51 10.18
N GLY A 162 -10.48 13.89 9.98
CA GLY A 162 -9.94 15.19 10.36
C GLY A 162 -9.80 15.40 11.88
N ALA A 163 -9.93 14.32 12.66
CA ALA A 163 -9.90 14.33 14.12
C ALA A 163 -8.48 14.39 14.71
N ARG A 164 -7.46 14.10 13.89
CA ARG A 164 -6.05 14.10 14.30
C ARG A 164 -5.19 14.98 13.38
N ARG A 165 -4.16 15.59 13.97
CA ARG A 165 -3.11 16.37 13.30
C ARG A 165 -1.81 15.59 13.33
N LEU A 166 -1.08 15.60 12.21
CA LEU A 166 0.28 15.09 12.17
C LEU A 166 1.24 16.16 12.71
N PRO A 167 2.38 15.75 13.30
CA PRO A 167 3.40 16.70 13.71
C PRO A 167 3.94 17.43 12.47
N ASP A 168 4.21 18.74 12.61
CA ASP A 168 4.83 19.52 11.54
C ASP A 168 6.24 18.98 11.30
N HIS A 169 6.52 18.56 10.09
CA HIS A 169 7.88 18.33 9.64
C HIS A 169 8.46 19.72 9.41
N GLY A 170 9.27 20.21 10.35
CA GLY A 170 9.97 21.48 10.19
C GLY A 170 10.61 21.53 8.79
N LEU A 171 10.04 22.36 7.93
CA LEU A 171 10.55 22.67 6.59
C LEU A 171 11.86 23.45 6.71
#